data_AF-A0A9D1MPH7-F1
#
_entry.id   AF-A0A9D1MPH7-F1
#
_cell.length_a   1.000
_cell.length_b   1.000
_cell.length_c   1.000
_cell.angle_alpha   90.00
_cell.angle_beta   90.00
_cell.angle_gamma   90.00
#
_symmetry.space_group_name_H-M   'P 1'
#
loop_
_entity.id
_entity.type
_entity.pdbx_description
1 polymer ?
#
loop_
_entity_poly.entity_id
_entity_poly.type
_entity_poly.pdbx_seq_one_letter_code
_entity_poly.pdbx_strand_id
1 'polypeptide(L)' 'MTKSEALKLLKCNVTELAEKLGITSQAISQWPEKKIPLAREYQIRDLAKGQKPLNVTSSVA' A
#
# COMPACT_ATOMS: atom_id res chain seq x y z
N MET A 1 -7.84 6.74 5.10
CA MET A 1 -6.66 6.77 5.98
C MET A 1 -5.67 7.79 5.46
N THR A 2 -4.89 8.37 6.36
CA THR A 2 -3.77 9.26 6.02
C THR A 2 -2.49 8.47 5.74
N LYS A 3 -1.46 9.12 5.19
CA LYS A 3 -0.13 8.52 5.01
C LYS A 3 0.40 7.98 6.34
N SER A 4 0.31 8.77 7.41
CA SER A 4 0.79 8.40 8.73
C SER A 4 0.04 7.20 9.33
N GLU A 5 -1.27 7.08 9.07
CA GLU A 5 -2.04 5.90 9.47
C GLU A 5 -1.61 4.64 8.72
N ALA A 6 -1.34 4.74 7.41
CA ALA A 6 -0.85 3.61 6.62
C ALA A 6 0.48 3.07 7.15
N LEU A 7 1.42 3.98 7.48
CA LEU A 7 2.72 3.64 8.06
C LEU A 7 2.56 2.94 9.42
N LYS A 8 1.68 3.46 10.28
CA LYS A 8 1.37 2.86 11.60
C LYS A 8 0.71 1.49 11.47
N LEU A 9 -0.24 1.34 10.54
CA LEU A 9 -0.97 0.10 10.33
C LEU A 9 -0.06 -1.05 9.91
N LEU A 10 0.89 -0.76 9.02
CA LEU A 10 1.86 -1.74 8.51
C LEU A 10 3.16 -1.79 9.32
N LYS A 11 3.29 -0.95 10.36
CA LYS A 11 4.51 -0.79 11.17
C LYS A 11 5.77 -0.64 10.32
N CYS A 12 5.70 0.21 9.31
CA CYS A 12 6.78 0.38 8.33
C CYS A 12 7.05 1.87 8.06
N ASN A 13 8.18 2.16 7.41
CA ASN A 13 8.56 3.50 6.99
C ASN A 13 8.12 3.79 5.53
N VAL A 14 8.34 5.02 5.05
CA VAL A 14 7.90 5.45 3.70
C VAL A 14 8.54 4.62 2.60
N THR A 15 9.81 4.26 2.74
CA THR A 15 10.53 3.43 1.75
C THR A 15 9.95 2.03 1.70
N GLU A 16 9.75 1.40 2.86
CA GLU A 16 9.16 0.06 2.95
C GLU A 16 7.71 0.03 2.43
N LEU A 17 6.94 1.09 2.70
CA LEU A 17 5.59 1.23 2.15
C LEU A 17 5.63 1.31 0.62
N ALA A 18 6.61 2.01 0.05
CA ALA A 18 6.79 2.13 -1.38
C ALA A 18 7.11 0.77 -2.02
N GLU A 19 8.03 0.02 -1.40
CA GLU A 19 8.39 -1.33 -1.82
C GLU A 19 7.19 -2.29 -1.77
N LYS A 20 6.43 -2.29 -0.68
CA LYS A 20 5.22 -3.13 -0.53
C LYS A 20 4.12 -2.79 -1.55
N LEU A 21 4.05 -1.52 -1.97
CA LEU A 21 3.06 -1.06 -2.94
C LEU A 21 3.54 -1.12 -4.39
N GLY A 22 4.82 -1.45 -4.62
CA GLY A 22 5.46 -1.48 -5.95
C GLY A 22 5.55 -0.09 -6.59
N ILE A 23 5.77 0.96 -5.81
CA ILE A 23 5.89 2.34 -6.28
C ILE A 23 7.14 3.02 -5.70
N THR A 24 7.41 4.25 -6.13
CA THR A 24 8.51 5.04 -5.61
C THR A 24 8.14 5.78 -4.32
N SER A 25 9.12 6.03 -3.45
CA SER A 25 8.94 6.85 -2.24
C SER A 25 8.44 8.26 -2.56
N GLN A 26 8.86 8.80 -3.71
CA GLN A 26 8.37 10.09 -4.22
C GLN A 26 6.86 10.06 -4.48
N ALA A 27 6.33 8.97 -5.05
CA ALA A 27 4.89 8.83 -5.29
C ALA A 27 4.08 8.86 -3.98
N ILE A 28 4.64 8.28 -2.89
CA ILE A 28 4.04 8.37 -1.55
C ILE A 28 4.09 9.80 -1.00
N SER A 29 5.19 10.51 -1.22
CA SER A 29 5.30 11.92 -0.83
C SER A 29 4.32 12.84 -1.56
N GLN A 30 3.89 12.47 -2.78
CA GLN A 30 2.89 13.20 -3.56
C GLN A 30 1.43 12.85 -3.17
N TRP A 31 1.21 11.96 -2.20
CA TRP A 31 -0.15 11.68 -1.75
C TRP A 31 -0.78 12.89 -1.05
N PRO A 32 -2.10 13.10 -1.21
CA PRO A 32 -2.77 14.17 -0.50
C PRO A 32 -2.64 13.99 1.01
N GLU A 33 -2.23 15.04 1.73
CA GLU A 33 -1.98 14.96 3.18
C GLU A 33 -3.21 14.52 3.97
N LYS A 34 -4.39 14.96 3.52
CA LYS A 34 -5.68 14.65 4.16
C LYS A 34 -6.10 13.19 3.97
N LYS A 35 -5.81 12.58 2.81
CA LYS A 35 -6.26 11.22 2.49
C LYS A 35 -5.46 10.62 1.34
N ILE A 36 -4.99 9.40 1.52
CA ILE A 36 -4.34 8.65 0.44
C ILE A 36 -5.37 8.24 -0.64
N PRO A 37 -4.94 8.00 -1.89
CA PRO A 37 -5.84 7.52 -2.93
C PRO A 37 -6.58 6.24 -2.51
N LEU A 38 -7.88 6.16 -2.82
CA LEU A 38 -8.75 5.07 -2.39
C LEU A 38 -8.20 3.68 -2.78
N ALA A 39 -7.68 3.54 -4.00
CA ALA A 39 -7.07 2.28 -4.45
C ALA A 39 -5.88 1.84 -3.57
N ARG A 40 -5.06 2.79 -3.10
CA ARG A 40 -3.93 2.49 -2.22
C ARG A 40 -4.39 2.18 -0.79
N GLU A 41 -5.46 2.81 -0.34
CA GLU A 41 -6.09 2.46 0.93
C GLU A 41 -6.53 0.99 0.97
N TYR A 42 -7.18 0.50 -0.10
CA TYR A 42 -7.53 -0.92 -0.20
C TYR A 42 -6.30 -1.81 -0.20
N GLN A 43 -5.31 -1.52 -1.02
CA GLN A 43 -4.07 -2.31 -1.09
C GLN A 43 -3.34 -2.36 0.27
N ILE A 44 -3.25 -1.25 0.99
CA ILE A 44 -2.66 -1.19 2.34
C ILE A 44 -3.47 -2.02 3.34
N ARG A 45 -4.81 -1.99 3.25
CA ARG A 45 -5.68 -2.81 4.10
C ARG A 45 -5.53 -4.30 3.82
N ASP A 46 -5.41 -4.69 2.56
CA ASP A 46 -5.16 -6.09 2.19
C ASP A 46 -3.81 -6.55 2.73
N LEU A 47 -2.75 -5.74 2.56
CA LEU A 47 -1.44 -6.01 3.13
C LEU A 47 -1.48 -6.14 4.67
N ALA A 48 -2.24 -5.27 5.35
CA ALA A 48 -2.37 -5.29 6.81
C ALA A 48 -3.11 -6.53 7.33
N LYS A 49 -4.03 -7.07 6.52
CA LYS A 49 -4.71 -8.35 6.80
C LYS A 49 -3.84 -9.58 6.50
N GLY A 50 -2.61 -9.38 6.01
CA GLY A 50 -1.75 -10.47 5.55
C GLY A 50 -2.23 -11.08 4.23
N GLN A 51 -3.16 -10.43 3.52
CA GLN A 51 -3.58 -10.89 2.19
C GLN A 51 -2.46 -10.58 1.22
N LYS A 52 -1.89 -11.63 0.63
CA LYS A 52 -0.97 -11.48 -0.50
C LYS A 52 -1.76 -10.90 -1.67
N PRO A 53 -1.14 -10.03 -2.51
CA PRO A 53 -1.78 -9.57 -3.73
C PRO A 53 -2.32 -10.78 -4.48
N LEU A 54 -3.56 -10.68 -4.98
CA LEU A 54 -4.10 -11.70 -5.87
C LEU A 54 -3.17 -11.77 -7.07
N ASN A 55 -2.25 -12.74 -7.04
CA ASN A 55 -1.48 -13.13 -8.20
C ASN A 55 -2.53 -13.63 -9.18
N VAL A 56 -2.83 -12.84 -10.21
CA VAL A 56 -3.57 -13.31 -11.37
C VAL A 56 -2.62 -14.19 -12.18
N THR A 57 -2.10 -15.24 -11.56
CA THR A 57 -1.63 -16.40 -12.30
C THR A 57 -2.89 -17.16 -12.66
N SER A 58 -3.43 -16.82 -13.82
CA SER A 58 -4.27 -17.73 -14.58
C SER A 58 -3.42 -18.99 -14.88
N SER A 59 -3.29 -19.88 -13.90
CA SER A 59 -2.99 -21.28 -14.19
C SER A 59 -4.29 -21.89 -14.67
N VAL A 60 -4.60 -21.62 -15.93
CA VAL A 60 -5.57 -22.43 -16.68
C VAL A 60 -4.84 -23.74 -16.95
N ALA A 61 -5.21 -24.78 -16.21
CA ALA A 61 -4.93 -26.17 -16.57
C ALA A 61 -6.02 -26.66 -17.52
#